data_AF-A0A0F9GVY6-F1
#
_entry.id   AF-A0A0F9GVY6-F1
#
_cell.length_a   1.000
_cell.length_b   1.000
_cell.length_c   1.000
_cell.angle_alpha   90.00
_cell.angle_beta   90.00
_cell.angle_gamma   90.00
#
_symmetry.space_group_name_H-M   'P 1'
#
loop_
_entity.id
_entity.type
_entity.pdbx_description
1 polymer ?
#
loop_
_entity_poly.entity_id
_entity_poly.type
_entity_poly.pdbx_seq_one_letter_code
_entity_poly.pdbx_strand_id
1 'polypeptide(L)'
;MQKTSEWKEEIQKFLSLIGVGHSNGCPILRLAARLGAPFTQLVFMNPALNTKGKKTRVGLKVDKVHVWHVRSDYVVRIASFIPWHPWGKMGAVGYKGKDPRYVNYDIERDYDVDGKLRHGKVFDKEWLEVMGPLIVDALEP
;
A
#
# COMPACT_ATOMS: atom_id res chain seq x y z
N MET A 1 -31.31 25.99 -6.60
CA MET A 1 -30.25 25.31 -7.36
C MET A 1 -28.83 25.54 -6.83
N GLN A 2 -28.56 26.61 -6.06
CA GLN A 2 -27.22 26.95 -5.54
C GLN A 2 -26.71 26.01 -4.42
N LYS A 3 -27.60 25.58 -3.51
CA LYS A 3 -27.24 24.63 -2.43
C LYS A 3 -26.72 23.28 -2.95
N THR A 4 -27.28 22.75 -4.03
CA THR A 4 -26.88 21.43 -4.54
C THR A 4 -25.47 21.37 -5.15
N SER A 5 -24.92 22.50 -5.62
CA SER A 5 -23.53 22.57 -6.09
C SER A 5 -22.54 22.74 -4.94
N GLU A 6 -22.88 23.55 -3.92
CA GLU A 6 -22.07 23.69 -2.70
C GLU A 6 -21.94 22.36 -1.96
N TRP A 7 -23.02 21.58 -1.85
CA TRP A 7 -23.00 20.29 -1.17
C TRP A 7 -22.17 19.25 -1.93
N LYS A 8 -22.10 19.32 -3.27
CA LYS A 8 -21.23 18.44 -4.07
C LYS A 8 -19.76 18.79 -3.90
N GLU A 9 -19.43 20.09 -3.78
CA GLU A 9 -18.08 20.55 -3.50
C GLU A 9 -17.64 20.28 -2.06
N GLU A 10 -18.55 20.40 -1.08
CA GLU A 10 -18.30 19.99 0.31
C GLU A 10 -18.15 18.48 0.45
N ILE A 11 -19.01 17.66 -0.17
CA ILE A 11 -18.87 16.19 -0.12
C ILE A 11 -17.58 15.73 -0.82
N GLN A 12 -17.13 16.42 -1.88
CA GLN A 12 -15.83 16.14 -2.50
C GLN A 12 -14.63 16.55 -1.62
N LYS A 13 -14.82 17.47 -0.67
CA LYS A 13 -13.78 17.91 0.27
C LYS A 13 -13.55 16.94 1.44
N PHE A 14 -14.44 15.97 1.68
CA PHE A 14 -14.44 15.18 2.93
C PHE A 14 -14.43 13.67 2.77
N LEU A 15 -14.31 13.12 1.55
CA LEU A 15 -14.19 11.66 1.37
C LEU A 15 -12.75 11.28 1.06
N SER A 16 -12.00 10.96 2.12
CA SER A 16 -10.76 10.19 2.00
C SER A 16 -11.10 8.85 1.32
N LEU A 17 -10.56 8.64 0.11
CA LEU A 17 -10.71 7.38 -0.61
C LEU A 17 -9.42 6.58 -0.49
N ILE A 18 -9.53 5.43 0.15
CA ILE A 18 -8.39 4.61 0.50
C ILE A 18 -8.35 3.39 -0.42
N GLY A 19 -7.27 3.28 -1.18
CA GLY A 19 -7.00 2.11 -1.99
C GLY A 19 -6.26 1.06 -1.18
N VAL A 20 -6.76 -0.17 -1.11
CA VAL A 20 -6.05 -1.29 -0.48
C VAL A 20 -5.65 -2.29 -1.55
N GLY A 21 -4.36 -2.63 -1.60
CA GLY A 21 -3.82 -3.60 -2.53
C GLY A 21 -2.92 -4.61 -1.80
N HIS A 22 -2.99 -5.86 -2.23
CA HIS A 22 -2.06 -6.91 -1.84
C HIS A 22 -1.24 -7.37 -3.02
N SER A 23 0.06 -7.64 -2.82
CA SER A 23 0.91 -8.29 -3.82
C SER A 23 0.86 -7.58 -5.18
N ASN A 24 0.32 -8.24 -6.21
CA ASN A 24 0.13 -7.73 -7.56
C ASN A 24 -1.02 -6.72 -7.70
N GLY A 25 -1.93 -6.67 -6.73
CA GLY A 25 -2.92 -5.61 -6.61
C GLY A 25 -2.27 -4.25 -6.34
N CYS A 26 -1.12 -4.20 -5.65
CA CYS A 26 -0.39 -2.96 -5.38
C CYS A 26 0.08 -2.23 -6.65
N PRO A 27 0.77 -2.87 -7.63
CA PRO A 27 1.13 -2.21 -8.88
C PRO A 27 -0.08 -1.73 -9.70
N ILE A 28 -1.19 -2.49 -9.69
CA ILE A 28 -2.44 -2.10 -10.37
C ILE A 28 -3.02 -0.86 -9.71
N LEU A 29 -3.15 -0.86 -8.38
CA LEU A 29 -3.69 0.25 -7.62
C LEU A 29 -2.82 1.51 -7.75
N ARG A 30 -1.49 1.36 -7.69
CA ARG A 30 -0.52 2.43 -7.96
C ARG A 30 -0.69 2.99 -9.36
N LEU A 31 -0.98 2.15 -10.36
CA LEU A 31 -1.25 2.58 -11.72
C LEU A 31 -2.56 3.35 -11.80
N ALA A 32 -3.63 2.84 -11.19
CA ALA A 32 -4.92 3.52 -11.14
C ALA A 32 -4.79 4.92 -10.50
N ALA A 33 -4.11 5.04 -9.37
CA ALA A 33 -3.84 6.32 -8.73
C ALA A 33 -3.04 7.27 -9.64
N ARG A 34 -2.04 6.76 -10.36
CA ARG A 34 -1.27 7.55 -11.33
C ARG A 34 -2.11 7.99 -12.54
N LEU A 35 -3.10 7.20 -12.93
CA LEU A 35 -4.03 7.51 -14.02
C LEU A 35 -5.18 8.44 -13.57
N GLY A 36 -5.19 8.90 -12.31
CA GLY A 36 -6.13 9.89 -11.82
C GLY A 36 -7.28 9.33 -10.99
N ALA A 37 -7.25 8.04 -10.63
CA ALA A 37 -8.18 7.51 -9.63
C ALA A 37 -8.06 8.34 -8.33
N PRO A 38 -9.18 8.71 -7.70
CA PRO A 38 -9.22 9.76 -6.68
C PRO A 38 -8.79 9.28 -5.29
N PHE A 39 -7.77 8.42 -5.21
CA PHE A 39 -7.24 7.94 -3.92
C PHE A 39 -6.44 9.04 -3.23
N THR A 40 -6.72 9.25 -1.95
CA THR A 40 -5.95 10.12 -1.03
C THR A 40 -4.87 9.31 -0.32
N GLN A 41 -5.16 8.06 0.00
CA GLN A 41 -4.21 7.14 0.65
C GLN A 41 -4.20 5.78 -0.02
N LEU A 42 -3.03 5.13 0.00
CA LEU A 42 -2.85 3.77 -0.52
C LEU A 42 -2.25 2.87 0.56
N VAL A 43 -2.86 1.71 0.79
CA VAL A 43 -2.33 0.65 1.65
C VAL A 43 -1.80 -0.47 0.74
N PHE A 44 -0.49 -0.68 0.79
CA PHE A 44 0.20 -1.74 0.07
C PHE A 44 0.63 -2.83 1.04
N MET A 45 0.04 -4.01 0.89
CA MET A 45 0.33 -5.18 1.69
C MET A 45 1.21 -6.14 0.87
N ASN A 46 2.41 -6.42 1.36
CA ASN A 46 3.42 -7.24 0.69
C ASN A 46 3.55 -6.95 -0.82
N PRO A 47 3.78 -5.67 -1.22
CA PRO A 47 3.71 -5.26 -2.62
C PRO A 47 4.72 -5.94 -3.54
N ALA A 48 4.23 -6.48 -4.66
CA ALA A 48 5.06 -6.88 -5.80
C ALA A 48 5.47 -5.65 -6.64
N LEU A 49 6.09 -4.66 -6.00
CA LEU A 49 6.48 -3.38 -6.59
C LEU A 49 7.99 -3.18 -6.50
N ASN A 50 8.56 -2.38 -7.41
CA ASN A 50 9.93 -1.91 -7.28
C ASN A 50 10.11 -1.06 -6.02
N THR A 51 11.27 -1.12 -5.40
CA THR A 51 11.52 -0.40 -4.14
C THR A 51 11.81 1.09 -4.32
N LYS A 52 12.17 1.52 -5.54
CA LYS A 52 12.49 2.92 -5.86
C LYS A 52 12.35 3.21 -7.36
N GLY A 53 12.43 4.49 -7.73
CA GLY A 53 12.48 4.95 -9.12
C GLY A 53 11.11 5.21 -9.76
N LYS A 54 11.08 5.43 -11.08
CA LYS A 54 9.89 5.92 -11.82
C LYS A 54 8.64 5.03 -11.66
N LYS A 55 8.84 3.72 -11.48
CA LYS A 55 7.76 2.71 -11.29
C LYS A 55 7.11 2.75 -9.89
N THR A 56 7.61 3.61 -8.99
CA THR A 56 7.04 3.85 -7.65
C THR A 56 6.29 5.17 -7.54
N ARG A 57 6.23 5.98 -8.60
CA ARG A 57 5.48 7.24 -8.55
C ARG A 57 3.97 6.95 -8.50
N VAL A 58 3.30 7.59 -7.55
CA VAL A 58 1.84 7.61 -7.39
C VAL A 58 1.26 8.94 -7.90
N GLY A 59 -0.07 9.04 -7.99
CA GLY A 59 -0.77 10.26 -8.42
C GLY A 59 -0.51 11.45 -7.48
N LEU A 60 -0.81 12.66 -7.95
CA LEU A 60 -0.63 13.90 -7.17
C LEU A 60 -1.62 14.01 -6.01
N LYS A 61 -2.78 13.37 -6.12
CA LYS A 61 -3.82 13.35 -5.08
C LYS A 61 -3.53 12.39 -3.93
N VAL A 62 -2.52 11.53 -4.08
CA VAL A 62 -2.13 10.60 -3.02
C VAL A 62 -1.20 11.33 -2.07
N ASP A 63 -1.64 11.48 -0.83
CA ASP A 63 -0.92 12.11 0.27
C ASP A 63 -0.06 11.09 1.02
N LYS A 64 -0.55 9.86 1.13
CA LYS A 64 0.13 8.79 1.88
C LYS A 64 0.13 7.45 1.17
N VAL A 65 1.22 6.71 1.35
CA VAL A 65 1.36 5.32 0.92
C VAL A 65 1.91 4.49 2.07
N HIS A 66 1.09 3.62 2.65
CA HIS A 66 1.43 2.73 3.74
C HIS A 66 1.93 1.42 3.17
N VAL A 67 3.20 1.09 3.39
CA VAL A 67 3.85 -0.12 2.89
C VAL A 67 4.03 -1.09 4.05
N TRP A 68 3.11 -2.04 4.15
CA TRP A 68 3.16 -3.14 5.09
C TRP A 68 3.95 -4.27 4.45
N HIS A 69 5.14 -4.53 4.95
CA HIS A 69 6.08 -5.48 4.37
C HIS A 69 6.57 -6.51 5.37
N VAL A 70 7.02 -7.65 4.86
CA VAL A 70 7.44 -8.82 5.64
C VAL A 70 8.79 -9.29 5.12
N ARG A 71 9.85 -9.27 5.95
CA ARG A 71 11.21 -9.56 5.47
C ARG A 71 11.38 -11.00 5.01
N SER A 72 10.66 -11.93 5.63
CA SER A 72 10.66 -13.34 5.24
C SER A 72 9.80 -13.65 4.01
N ASP A 73 9.17 -12.65 3.36
CA ASP A 73 8.39 -12.85 2.14
C ASP A 73 9.28 -13.30 0.97
N TYR A 74 9.33 -14.61 0.78
CA TYR A 74 10.12 -15.24 -0.26
C TYR A 74 9.47 -15.14 -1.64
N VAL A 75 8.14 -14.98 -1.73
CA VAL A 75 7.40 -14.97 -3.00
C VAL A 75 7.76 -13.73 -3.81
N VAL A 76 7.72 -12.55 -3.18
CA VAL A 76 8.13 -11.31 -3.87
C VAL A 76 9.63 -11.24 -4.13
N ARG A 77 10.45 -11.95 -3.33
CA ARG A 77 11.89 -12.09 -3.60
C ARG A 77 12.12 -12.90 -4.87
N ILE A 78 11.47 -14.05 -5.03
CA ILE A 78 11.57 -14.85 -6.26
C ILE A 78 10.97 -14.10 -7.46
N ALA A 79 9.78 -13.50 -7.30
CA ALA A 79 9.10 -12.80 -8.38
C ALA A 79 9.97 -11.68 -9.00
N SER A 80 10.88 -11.09 -8.21
CA SER A 80 11.81 -10.06 -8.68
C SER A 80 12.89 -10.58 -9.66
N PHE A 81 13.07 -11.90 -9.78
CA PHE A 81 14.01 -12.53 -10.72
C PHE A 81 13.38 -12.87 -12.07
N ILE A 82 12.06 -12.69 -12.25
CA ILE A 82 11.41 -12.93 -13.54
C ILE A 82 11.85 -11.80 -14.51
N PRO A 83 12.60 -12.11 -15.58
CA PRO A 83 13.10 -11.09 -16.50
C PRO A 83 11.96 -10.29 -17.13
N TRP A 84 12.16 -8.99 -17.28
CA TRP A 84 11.20 -8.03 -17.89
C TRP A 84 9.84 -7.88 -17.17
N HIS A 85 9.65 -8.49 -15.99
CA HIS A 85 8.42 -8.34 -15.25
C HIS A 85 8.35 -6.96 -14.53
N PRO A 86 7.18 -6.29 -14.46
CA PRO A 86 7.01 -5.08 -13.65
C PRO A 86 7.12 -5.28 -12.13
N TRP A 87 7.26 -6.52 -11.66
CA TRP A 87 7.24 -6.85 -10.23
C TRP A 87 8.58 -6.60 -9.58
N GLY A 88 8.55 -6.19 -8.32
CA GLY A 88 9.74 -5.98 -7.52
C GLY A 88 9.56 -6.51 -6.10
N LYS A 89 10.61 -6.32 -5.30
CA LYS A 89 10.74 -6.89 -3.96
C LYS A 89 10.28 -5.98 -2.82
N MET A 90 9.45 -4.98 -3.07
CA MET A 90 9.01 -4.03 -2.03
C MET A 90 8.35 -4.75 -0.85
N GLY A 91 7.57 -5.81 -1.08
CA GLY A 91 6.97 -6.61 -0.01
C GLY A 91 7.96 -7.28 0.94
N ALA A 92 9.23 -7.42 0.54
CA ALA A 92 10.28 -8.02 1.38
C ALA A 92 11.19 -6.98 2.06
N VAL A 93 11.25 -5.75 1.56
CA VAL A 93 12.23 -4.76 2.06
C VAL A 93 11.66 -3.38 2.29
N GLY A 94 10.39 -3.16 2.00
CA GLY A 94 9.75 -1.86 1.98
C GLY A 94 10.18 -0.97 0.82
N TYR A 95 9.64 0.24 0.81
CA TYR A 95 10.06 1.33 -0.07
C TYR A 95 11.46 1.84 0.32
N LYS A 96 12.30 2.13 -0.68
CA LYS A 96 13.70 2.60 -0.56
C LYS A 96 13.99 3.84 -1.39
N GLY A 97 12.95 4.54 -1.86
CA GLY A 97 13.11 5.80 -2.59
C GLY A 97 13.14 7.01 -1.66
N LYS A 98 12.92 8.20 -2.22
CA LYS A 98 12.96 9.49 -1.52
C LYS A 98 11.61 10.20 -1.44
N ASP A 99 10.54 9.57 -1.93
CA ASP A 99 9.20 10.14 -1.87
C ASP A 99 8.69 10.08 -0.41
N PRO A 100 8.50 11.22 0.27
CA PRO A 100 8.18 11.26 1.70
C PRO A 100 6.77 10.75 2.01
N ARG A 101 5.93 10.58 0.99
CA ARG A 101 4.57 10.04 1.14
C ARG A 101 4.56 8.56 1.53
N TYR A 102 5.65 7.86 1.28
CA TYR A 102 5.79 6.44 1.61
C TYR A 102 6.21 6.25 3.07
N VAL A 103 5.42 5.48 3.82
CA VAL A 103 5.75 5.03 5.17
C VAL A 103 5.86 3.52 5.17
N ASN A 104 6.95 2.99 5.72
CA ASN A 104 7.17 1.55 5.83
C ASN A 104 6.76 1.05 7.21
N TYR A 105 6.02 -0.05 7.24
CA TYR A 105 5.68 -0.82 8.42
C TYR A 105 6.26 -2.22 8.22
N ASP A 106 7.22 -2.59 9.07
CA ASP A 106 7.94 -3.85 8.98
C ASP A 106 7.30 -4.83 9.95
N ILE A 107 6.37 -5.65 9.45
CA ILE A 107 5.46 -6.39 10.34
C ILE A 107 6.22 -7.31 11.29
N GLU A 108 7.28 -7.96 10.78
CA GLU A 108 8.10 -8.89 11.57
C GLU A 108 8.94 -8.19 12.64
N ARG A 109 9.35 -6.94 12.40
CA ARG A 109 10.13 -6.17 13.39
C ARG A 109 9.22 -5.45 14.37
N ASP A 110 8.14 -4.87 13.89
CA ASP A 110 7.39 -3.83 14.59
C ASP A 110 6.29 -4.40 15.50
N TYR A 111 5.83 -5.64 15.27
CA TYR A 111 4.68 -6.20 15.98
C TYR A 111 4.94 -7.54 16.68
N ASP A 112 6.21 -7.93 16.85
CA ASP A 112 6.69 -9.12 17.56
C ASP A 112 5.83 -10.36 17.32
N VAL A 113 5.67 -10.65 16.04
CA VAL A 113 4.79 -11.71 15.61
C VAL A 113 5.53 -13.03 15.49
N ASP A 114 5.03 -14.04 16.19
CA ASP A 114 5.67 -15.35 16.25
C ASP A 114 5.67 -16.03 14.86
N GLY A 115 6.87 -16.14 14.29
CA GLY A 115 7.16 -16.92 13.09
C GLY A 115 7.25 -16.14 11.78
N LYS A 116 7.68 -16.86 10.73
CA LYS A 116 7.84 -16.32 9.37
C LYS A 116 6.48 -16.01 8.78
N LEU A 117 6.14 -14.73 8.68
CA LEU A 117 4.95 -14.29 7.95
C LEU A 117 5.12 -14.66 6.47
N ARG A 118 4.16 -15.39 5.92
CA ARG A 118 4.16 -15.75 4.50
C ARG A 118 3.43 -14.67 3.70
N HIS A 119 3.70 -14.61 2.41
CA HIS A 119 3.22 -13.59 1.48
C HIS A 119 1.75 -13.14 1.64
N GLY A 120 0.83 -14.06 1.95
CA GLY A 120 -0.60 -13.77 2.15
C GLY A 120 -1.11 -13.89 3.60
N LYS A 121 -0.25 -14.24 4.57
CA LYS A 121 -0.65 -14.61 5.93
C LYS A 121 -1.39 -13.50 6.68
N VAL A 122 -1.19 -12.25 6.29
CA VAL A 122 -1.93 -11.08 6.82
C VAL A 122 -3.45 -11.15 6.59
N PHE A 123 -3.93 -11.99 5.66
CA PHE A 123 -5.36 -12.22 5.41
C PHE A 123 -5.89 -13.49 6.07
N ASP A 124 -5.05 -14.27 6.74
CA ASP A 124 -5.53 -15.37 7.59
C ASP A 124 -6.31 -14.74 8.74
N LYS A 125 -7.42 -15.37 9.14
CA LYS A 125 -8.40 -14.76 10.06
C LYS A 125 -7.74 -14.28 11.36
N GLU A 126 -6.91 -15.13 11.95
CA GLU A 126 -6.20 -14.87 13.21
C GLU A 126 -5.28 -13.64 13.09
N TRP A 127 -4.74 -13.43 11.90
CA TRP A 127 -3.82 -12.34 11.61
C TRP A 127 -4.51 -11.07 11.21
N LEU A 128 -5.65 -11.16 10.53
CA LEU A 128 -6.46 -10.00 10.21
C LEU A 128 -7.06 -9.37 11.47
N GLU A 129 -7.40 -10.18 12.48
CA GLU A 129 -7.86 -9.69 13.79
C GLU A 129 -6.79 -8.85 14.52
N VAL A 130 -5.50 -9.18 14.33
CA VAL A 130 -4.38 -8.43 14.90
C VAL A 130 -3.98 -7.24 14.03
N MET A 131 -3.78 -7.48 12.73
CA MET A 131 -3.22 -6.51 11.80
C MET A 131 -4.25 -5.51 11.29
N GLY A 132 -5.52 -5.89 11.20
CA GLY A 132 -6.60 -5.02 10.71
C GLY A 132 -6.69 -3.71 11.49
N PRO A 133 -6.84 -3.75 12.84
CA PRO A 133 -6.84 -2.54 13.66
C PRO A 133 -5.58 -1.69 13.46
N LEU A 134 -4.40 -2.30 13.47
CA LEU A 134 -3.12 -1.60 13.26
C LEU A 134 -3.03 -0.91 11.90
N ILE A 135 -3.56 -1.55 10.84
CA ILE A 135 -3.63 -0.96 9.50
C ILE A 135 -4.56 0.25 9.50
N VAL A 136 -5.72 0.14 10.15
CA VAL A 136 -6.71 1.22 10.23
C VAL A 136 -6.19 2.39 11.06
N ASP A 137 -5.57 2.13 12.20
CA ASP A 137 -5.01 3.15 13.11
C ASP A 137 -3.87 3.94 12.47
N ALA A 138 -3.17 3.35 11.50
CA ALA A 138 -2.11 4.02 10.75
C ALA A 138 -2.64 4.98 9.67
N LEU A 139 -3.92 4.94 9.32
CA LEU A 139 -4.51 5.81 8.31
C LEU A 139 -4.69 7.22 8.88
N GLU A 140 -4.41 8.22 8.06
CA GLU A 140 -4.63 9.62 8.43
C GLU A 140 -6.11 10.01 8.18
N PRO A 141 -6.71 10.87 9.01
CA PRO A 141 -8.08 11.35 8.79
C PRO A 141 -8.23 12.16 7.48
#